data_AF-A0AAW0JLV7-F1
#
_entry.id   AF-A0AAW0JLV7-F1
#
_cell.length_a   1.000
_cell.length_b   1.000
_cell.length_c   1.000
_cell.angle_alpha   90.00
_cell.angle_beta   90.00
_cell.angle_gamma   90.00
#
_symmetry.space_group_name_H-M   'P 1'
#
loop_
_entity.id
_entity.type
_entity.pdbx_description
1 polymer ?
#
loop_
_entity_poly.entity_id
_entity_poly.type
_entity_poly.pdbx_seq_one_letter_code
_entity_poly.pdbx_strand_id
1 'polypeptide(L)' 'MKKMGLDAYRFSISWSRVLPKGKLSGGVNREGIKYYNKLINRLLARALCDPVALDPPQALEDKYGGFLSPDIV' A
#
# COMPACT_ATOMS: atom_id res chain seq x y z
N MET A 1 19.23 -5.59 -4.35
CA MET A 1 18.18 -6.58 -4.01
C MET A 1 18.55 -7.96 -4.55
N LYS A 2 18.64 -8.19 -5.87
CA LYS A 2 19.16 -9.48 -6.41
C LYS A 2 20.60 -9.84 -5.96
N LYS A 3 21.45 -8.84 -5.68
CA LYS A 3 22.80 -9.02 -5.11
C LYS A 3 22.85 -9.34 -3.61
N MET A 4 21.72 -9.25 -2.89
CA MET A 4 21.66 -9.47 -1.44
C MET A 4 20.96 -10.80 -1.06
N GLY A 5 20.59 -11.64 -2.02
CA GLY A 5 19.95 -12.93 -1.75
C GLY A 5 18.55 -12.83 -1.11
N LEU A 6 17.86 -11.69 -1.23
CA LEU A 6 16.45 -11.62 -0.84
C LEU A 6 15.61 -12.33 -1.91
N ASP A 7 14.88 -13.37 -1.53
CA ASP A 7 13.92 -14.09 -2.40
C ASP A 7 12.54 -13.40 -2.45
N ALA A 8 12.23 -12.60 -1.43
CA ALA A 8 10.98 -11.87 -1.29
C ALA A 8 11.27 -10.39 -0.98
N TYR A 9 10.53 -9.48 -1.62
CA TYR A 9 10.55 -8.06 -1.29
C TYR A 9 9.20 -7.62 -0.74
N ARG A 10 9.09 -7.58 0.59
CA ARG A 10 7.92 -7.05 1.29
C ARG A 10 8.01 -5.52 1.33
N PHE A 11 6.94 -4.86 0.90
CA PHE A 11 6.76 -3.43 1.06
C PHE A 11 5.30 -3.12 1.39
N SER A 12 5.07 -1.98 2.04
CA SER A 12 3.72 -1.50 2.34
C SER A 12 3.24 -0.48 1.31
N ILE A 13 1.96 -0.54 0.96
CA ILE A 13 1.29 0.52 0.19
C ILE A 13 0.73 1.53 1.17
N SER A 14 1.15 2.79 1.04
CA SER A 14 0.65 3.87 1.88
C SER A 14 -0.76 4.24 1.41
N TRP A 15 -1.75 3.99 2.27
CA TRP A 15 -3.16 4.25 1.96
C TRP A 15 -3.40 5.71 1.58
N SER A 16 -2.81 6.68 2.28
CA SER A 16 -2.94 8.11 1.98
C SER A 16 -2.39 8.50 0.61
N ARG A 17 -1.43 7.74 0.06
CA ARG A 17 -0.91 7.98 -1.29
C ARG A 17 -1.85 7.51 -2.38
N VAL A 18 -2.72 6.52 -2.11
CA VAL A 18 -3.70 5.97 -3.08
C VAL A 18 -5.07 6.62 -2.90
N LEU A 19 -5.51 6.76 -1.64
CA LEU A 19 -6.76 7.37 -1.22
C LEU A 19 -6.44 8.51 -0.23
N PRO A 20 -6.21 9.74 -0.73
CA PRO A 20 -5.82 10.87 0.13
C PRO A 20 -6.86 11.19 1.21
N LYS A 21 -8.14 10.93 0.92
CA LYS A 21 -9.26 11.13 1.84
C LYS A 21 -9.68 9.86 2.58
N GLY A 22 -8.90 8.79 2.51
CA GLY A 22 -9.17 7.51 3.19
C GLY A 22 -10.28 6.66 2.56
N LYS A 23 -11.24 7.25 1.83
CA LYS A 23 -12.36 6.54 1.18
C LYS A 23 -12.34 6.69 -0.33
N LEU A 24 -12.84 5.67 -1.04
CA LEU A 24 -13.05 5.71 -2.51
C LEU A 24 -13.96 6.86 -2.93
N SER A 25 -15.00 7.16 -2.14
CA SER A 25 -15.90 8.30 -2.37
C SER A 25 -15.19 9.66 -2.33
N GLY A 26 -14.02 9.73 -1.67
CA GLY A 26 -13.20 10.93 -1.59
C GLY A 26 -12.25 11.14 -2.77
N GLY A 27 -12.26 10.22 -3.74
CA GLY A 27 -11.42 10.27 -4.93
C GLY A 27 -10.11 9.48 -4.79
N VAL A 28 -9.58 9.09 -5.95
CA VAL A 28 -8.40 8.22 -6.07
C VAL A 28 -7.24 9.00 -6.66
N ASN A 29 -6.06 8.89 -6.06
CA ASN A 29 -4.84 9.47 -6.59
C ASN A 29 -4.21 8.53 -7.64
N ARG A 30 -4.46 8.82 -8.92
CA ARG A 30 -3.95 8.03 -10.05
C ARG A 30 -2.42 8.04 -10.15
N GLU A 31 -1.76 9.12 -9.74
CA GLU A 31 -0.29 9.19 -9.72
C GLU A 31 0.30 8.26 -8.66
N GLY A 32 -0.35 8.17 -7.49
CA GLY A 32 0.00 7.19 -6.45
C GLY A 32 -0.10 5.76 -6.98
N ILE A 33 -1.18 5.43 -7.67
CA ILE A 33 -1.36 4.11 -8.32
C ILE A 33 -0.26 3.85 -9.36
N LYS A 34 0.05 4.83 -10.21
CA LYS A 34 1.07 4.70 -11.25
C LYS A 34 2.46 4.45 -10.67
N TYR A 35 2.78 5.09 -9.54
CA TYR A 35 4.02 4.85 -8.81
C TYR A 35 4.12 3.40 -8.33
N TYR A 36 3.09 2.90 -7.63
CA TYR A 36 3.08 1.53 -7.12
C TYR A 36 3.06 0.48 -8.24
N ASN A 37 2.32 0.71 -9.32
CA ASN A 37 2.37 -0.15 -10.51
C ASN A 37 3.78 -0.22 -11.10
N LYS A 38 4.49 0.91 -11.20
CA LYS A 38 5.87 0.93 -11.69
C LYS A 38 6.83 0.17 -10.76
N LEU A 39 6.62 0.27 -9.45
CA LEU A 39 7.39 -0.46 -8.45
C LEU A 39 7.16 -1.97 -8.55
N ILE A 40 5.90 -2.40 -8.55
CA ILE A 40 5.50 -3.81 -8.67
C ILE A 40 6.03 -4.40 -9.98
N ASN A 41 5.84 -3.71 -11.11
CA ASN A 41 6.34 -4.20 -12.40
C ASN A 41 7.87 -4.36 -12.41
N ARG A 42 8.61 -3.48 -11.73
CA ARG A 42 10.08 -3.62 -11.59
C ARG A 42 10.49 -4.77 -10.68
N LEU A 43 9.68 -5.11 -9.69
CA LEU A 43 9.90 -6.24 -8.79
C LEU A 43 9.55 -7.58 -9.47
N LEU A 44 8.43 -7.63 -10.18
CA LEU A 44 8.01 -8.77 -11.00
C LEU A 44 9.02 -9.08 -12.11
N ALA A 45 9.50 -8.05 -12.82
CA ALA A 45 10.57 -8.22 -13.81
C ALA A 45 11.89 -8.75 -13.21
N ARG A 46 12.03 -8.73 -11.88
CA ARG A 46 13.20 -9.24 -11.14
C ARG A 46 12.93 -10.54 -10.39
N ALA A 47 11.72 -11.12 -10.50
CA ALA A 47 11.26 -12.35 -9.83
C ALA A 47 11.27 -12.29 -8.29
N LEU A 48 10.95 -11.12 -7.71
CA LEU A 48 10.95 -10.89 -6.26
C LEU A 48 9.58 -10.41 -5.79
N CYS A 49 8.60 -11.30 -5.58
CA CYS A 49 7.38 -10.88 -4.88
C CYS A 49 6.72 -12.00 -4.08
N ASP A 50 6.55 -11.70 -2.80
CA ASP A 50 5.68 -12.37 -1.82
C ASP A 50 4.71 -11.29 -1.28
N PRO A 51 3.66 -11.63 -0.50
CA PRO A 51 2.46 -10.80 -0.36
C PRO A 51 2.68 -9.40 0.25
N VAL A 52 1.93 -8.42 -0.30
CA VAL A 52 1.93 -7.00 0.07
C VAL A 52 1.15 -6.79 1.38
N ALA A 53 1.71 -6.02 2.32
CA ALA A 53 1.01 -5.60 3.54
C ALA A 53 0.37 -4.21 3.34
N LEU A 54 -0.84 -4.00 3.86
CA LEU A 54 -1.58 -2.73 3.83
C LEU A 54 -1.58 -2.12 5.24
N ASP A 55 -1.03 -0.91 5.39
CA ASP A 55 -1.06 -0.16 6.64
C ASP A 55 -2.18 0.90 6.60
N PRO A 56 -2.93 1.12 7.70
CA PRO A 56 -4.07 2.02 7.70
C PRO A 56 -3.61 3.49 7.79
N PRO A 57 -4.35 4.43 7.20
CA PRO A 57 -4.04 5.85 7.27
C PRO A 57 -4.40 6.43 8.65
N GLN A 58 -3.62 7.42 9.10
CA GLN A 58 -3.83 8.15 10.36
C GLN A 58 -5.26 8.71 10.51
N ALA A 59 -5.89 9.13 9.42
CA ALA A 59 -7.26 9.61 9.45
C ALA A 59 -8.30 8.54 9.87
N LEU A 60 -8.01 7.25 9.68
CA LEU A 60 -8.83 6.16 10.21
C LEU A 60 -8.43 5.80 11.65
N GLU A 61 -7.18 6.00 12.04
CA GLU A 61 -6.73 5.95 13.44
C GLU A 61 -7.48 6.98 14.30
N ASP A 62 -7.48 8.24 13.86
CA ASP A 62 -8.07 9.35 14.61
C ASP A 62 -9.59 9.28 14.69
N LYS A 63 -10.22 8.66 13.68
CA LYS A 63 -11.68 8.60 13.55
C LYS A 63 -12.30 7.34 14.13
N TYR A 64 -11.57 6.21 14.06
CA TYR A 64 -12.11 4.89 14.39
C TYR A 64 -11.17 4.07 15.29
N GLY A 65 -10.02 4.58 15.70
CA GLY A 65 -9.06 3.81 16.51
C GLY A 65 -8.29 2.74 15.71
N GLY A 66 -8.18 2.92 14.40
CA GLY A 66 -7.43 2.01 13.52
C GLY A 66 -8.14 0.67 13.37
N PHE A 67 -7.40 -0.40 13.03
CA PHE A 67 -7.94 -1.74 12.74
C PHE A 67 -8.75 -2.40 13.88
N LEU A 68 -8.85 -1.76 15.05
CA LEU A 68 -9.63 -2.22 16.18
C LEU A 68 -11.13 -1.92 16.04
N SER A 69 -11.54 -1.05 15.10
CA SER A 69 -12.95 -0.75 14.89
C SER A 69 -13.60 -1.60 13.79
N PRO A 70 -14.77 -2.20 14.07
CA PRO A 70 -15.55 -2.93 13.07
C PRO A 70 -16.10 -2.03 11.96
N ASP A 71 -16.08 -0.69 12.12
CA ASP A 71 -16.48 0.25 11.07
C ASP A 71 -15.43 0.41 9.96
N ILE A 72 -14.24 -0.18 10.13
CA ILE A 72 -13.18 -0.21 9.11
C ILE A 72 -13.31 -1.43 8.17
N VAL A 73 -13.97 -2.51 8.62
CA VAL A 73 -14.08 -3.79 7.89
C VAL A 73 -15.28 -3.81 6.94
#